data_AF-A0A7R9ZT11-F1
#
_entry.id   AF-A0A7R9ZT11-F1
#
_cell.length_a   1.000
_cell.length_b   1.000
_cell.length_c   1.000
_cell.angle_alpha   90.00
_cell.angle_beta   90.00
_cell.angle_gamma   90.00
#
_symmetry.space_group_name_H-M   'P 1'
#
loop_
_entity.id
_entity.type
_entity.pdbx_description
1 polymer ?
#
loop_
_entity_poly.entity_id
_entity_poly.type
_entity_poly.pdbx_seq_one_letter_code
_entity_poly.pdbx_strand_id
1 'polypeptide(L)'
;MHMAGPREAIQHMIIRKNFGCTHFIIGRDMAGSKSSITGEDYYGAYDAQDFARESSEKLGVTPVPSLNLVYTDEEGYVTADEAKEKGLSLKKLSGTKFRQMLRGGEDIPEWFAFKSVVSVLRENI
;
A
#
# COMPACT_ATOMS: atom_id res chain seq x y z
N MET A 1 0.75 13.91 -7.44
CA MET A 1 1.54 13.51 -6.26
C MET A 1 2.98 13.86 -6.52
N HIS A 2 3.72 14.33 -5.51
CA HIS A 2 5.15 14.68 -5.61
C HIS A 2 6.06 13.49 -5.30
N MET A 3 5.49 12.41 -4.76
CA MET A 3 6.19 11.24 -4.23
C MET A 3 7.15 11.60 -3.09
N ALA A 4 6.73 12.54 -2.23
CA ALA A 4 7.53 13.12 -1.16
C ALA A 4 7.29 12.49 0.23
N GLY A 5 6.88 11.22 0.27
CA GLY A 5 6.87 10.37 1.45
C GLY A 5 6.15 11.01 2.66
N PRO A 6 6.79 11.08 3.85
CA PRO A 6 6.17 11.60 5.07
C PRO A 6 5.56 12.99 4.91
N ARG A 7 6.20 13.91 4.18
CA ARG A 7 5.65 15.27 4.00
C ARG A 7 4.36 15.26 3.17
N GLU A 8 4.32 14.43 2.13
CA GLU A 8 3.12 14.30 1.30
C GLU A 8 2.02 13.53 2.03
N ALA A 9 2.35 12.61 2.95
CA ALA A 9 1.37 11.99 3.83
C ALA A 9 0.62 13.03 4.69
N ILE A 10 1.33 14.03 5.25
CA ILE A 10 0.71 15.15 5.96
C ILE A 10 -0.14 16.02 5.02
N GLN A 11 0.37 16.33 3.82
CA GLN A 11 -0.41 17.04 2.80
C GLN A 11 -1.71 16.30 2.49
N HIS A 12 -1.65 14.98 2.33
CA HIS A 12 -2.81 14.13 2.12
C HIS A 12 -3.79 14.14 3.29
N MET A 13 -3.32 14.11 4.54
CA MET A 13 -4.18 14.25 5.72
C MET A 13 -4.93 15.57 5.73
N ILE A 14 -4.24 16.69 5.44
CA ILE A 14 -4.85 18.03 5.36
C ILE A 14 -5.90 18.07 4.25
N ILE A 15 -5.56 17.53 3.07
CA ILE A 15 -6.52 17.44 1.95
C ILE A 15 -7.76 16.65 2.40
N ARG A 16 -7.59 15.46 2.99
CA ARG A 16 -8.75 14.64 3.40
C ARG A 16 -9.57 15.29 4.51
N LYS A 17 -8.94 16.01 5.44
CA LYS A 17 -9.63 16.87 6.41
C LYS A 17 -10.56 17.86 5.71
N ASN A 18 -10.05 18.55 4.69
CA ASN A 18 -10.82 19.54 3.93
C ASN A 18 -12.00 18.90 3.16
N PHE A 19 -11.91 17.61 2.85
CA PHE A 19 -12.99 16.80 2.29
C PHE A 19 -13.92 16.19 3.36
N GLY A 20 -13.75 16.54 4.64
CA GLY A 20 -14.62 16.11 5.74
C GLY A 20 -14.21 14.79 6.41
N CYS A 21 -13.06 14.22 6.08
CA CYS A 21 -12.60 12.99 6.74
C CYS A 21 -12.09 13.26 8.15
N THR A 22 -12.50 12.42 9.11
CA THR A 22 -12.01 12.43 10.50
C THR A 22 -10.84 11.47 10.72
N HIS A 23 -10.70 10.46 9.85
CA HIS A 23 -9.65 9.45 9.90
C HIS A 23 -8.97 9.35 8.53
N PHE A 24 -7.69 8.99 8.52
CA PHE A 24 -6.96 8.80 7.28
C PHE A 24 -5.98 7.63 7.37
N ILE A 25 -6.10 6.67 6.44
CA ILE A 25 -5.22 5.51 6.40
C ILE A 25 -3.83 5.92 5.91
N ILE A 26 -2.80 5.52 6.66
CA ILE A 26 -1.40 5.68 6.26
C ILE A 26 -0.79 4.28 6.09
N GLY A 27 -0.50 3.90 4.85
CA GLY A 27 0.11 2.60 4.54
C GLY A 27 1.63 2.57 4.70
N ARG A 28 2.20 1.40 4.43
CA ARG A 28 3.65 1.20 4.26
C ARG A 28 4.15 2.02 3.07
N ASP A 29 5.26 2.76 3.25
CA ASP A 29 5.92 3.57 2.23
C ASP A 29 4.95 4.58 1.54
N MET A 30 4.06 5.17 2.35
CA MET A 30 3.00 6.05 1.86
C MET A 30 3.58 7.24 1.09
N ALA A 31 3.14 7.40 -0.16
CA ALA A 31 3.62 8.43 -1.09
C ALA A 31 5.15 8.44 -1.26
N GLY A 32 5.84 7.33 -0.96
CA GLY A 32 7.26 7.18 -1.19
C GLY A 32 7.58 6.81 -2.64
N SER A 33 8.86 6.93 -2.99
CA SER A 33 9.39 6.48 -4.26
C SER A 33 10.74 5.81 -4.07
N LYS A 34 11.22 5.16 -5.13
CA LYS A 34 12.51 4.48 -5.16
C LYS A 34 13.47 5.23 -6.06
N SER A 35 14.74 5.20 -5.71
CA SER A 35 15.81 5.65 -6.58
C SER A 35 15.83 4.85 -7.87
N SER A 36 15.79 5.53 -9.01
CA SER A 36 15.93 4.89 -10.32
C SER A 36 17.36 4.40 -10.60
N ILE A 37 18.33 4.82 -9.78
CA ILE A 37 19.75 4.49 -9.93
C ILE A 37 20.11 3.30 -9.05
N THR A 38 19.76 3.36 -7.76
CA THR A 38 20.13 2.34 -6.77
C THR A 38 19.01 1.34 -6.49
N GLY A 39 17.77 1.67 -6.82
CA GLY A 39 16.59 0.85 -6.50
C GLY A 39 16.16 0.93 -5.03
N GLU A 40 16.87 1.71 -4.20
CA GLU A 40 16.59 1.87 -2.78
C GLU A 40 15.40 2.81 -2.53
N ASP A 41 14.67 2.54 -1.45
CA ASP A 41 13.57 3.39 -1.00
C ASP A 41 14.14 4.72 -0.47
N TYR A 42 13.55 5.85 -0.86
CA TYR A 42 13.98 7.18 -0.35
C TYR A 42 13.57 7.43 1.10
N TYR A 43 12.59 6.67 1.59
CA TYR A 43 12.04 6.79 2.94
C TYR A 43 11.95 5.40 3.57
N GLY A 44 11.98 5.35 4.90
CA GLY A 44 11.71 4.14 5.65
C GLY A 44 10.25 3.70 5.46
N ALA A 45 10.01 2.40 5.63
CA ALA A 45 8.72 1.77 5.36
C ALA A 45 7.56 2.36 6.19
N TYR A 46 7.84 2.97 7.34
CA TYR A 46 6.83 3.51 8.25
C TYR A 46 7.06 4.97 8.67
N ASP A 47 8.04 5.67 8.07
CA ASP A 47 8.34 7.07 8.41
C ASP A 47 7.11 7.98 8.26
N ALA A 48 6.26 7.71 7.27
CA ALA A 48 5.02 8.45 7.07
C ALA A 48 3.99 8.20 8.18
N GLN A 49 3.95 6.99 8.75
CA GLN A 49 3.07 6.67 9.87
C GLN A 49 3.54 7.36 11.15
N ASP A 50 4.86 7.34 11.41
CA ASP A 50 5.46 8.04 12.55
C ASP A 50 5.17 9.54 12.49
N PHE A 51 5.42 10.17 11.34
CA PHE A 51 5.22 11.60 11.20
C PHE A 51 3.72 12.00 11.26
N ALA A 52 2.84 11.15 10.71
CA ALA A 52 1.40 11.34 10.81
C ALA A 52 0.91 11.25 12.27
N ARG A 53 1.44 10.32 13.06
CA ARG A 53 1.12 10.16 14.48
C ARG A 53 1.49 11.41 15.26
N GLU A 54 2.71 11.90 15.08
CA GLU A 54 3.22 13.12 15.74
C GLU A 54 2.41 14.36 15.37
N SER A 55 1.91 14.43 14.13
CA SER A 55 1.16 15.58 13.63
C SER A 55 -0.34 15.52 13.91
N SER A 56 -0.87 14.37 14.30
CA SER A 56 -2.31 14.07 14.32
C SER A 56 -3.15 15.04 15.16
N GLU A 57 -2.71 15.34 16.38
CA GLU A 57 -3.40 16.24 17.31
C GLU A 57 -3.53 17.65 16.72
N LYS A 58 -2.43 18.19 16.17
CA LYS A 58 -2.43 19.52 15.53
C LYS A 58 -3.30 19.56 14.28
N LEU A 59 -3.33 18.46 13.52
CA LEU A 59 -4.12 18.37 12.29
C LEU A 59 -5.61 18.14 12.56
N GLY A 60 -5.98 17.55 13.70
CA GLY A 60 -7.36 17.18 13.99
C GLY A 60 -7.90 16.09 13.06
N VAL A 61 -7.02 15.20 12.58
CA VAL A 61 -7.36 14.00 11.80
C VAL A 61 -6.61 12.83 12.40
N THR A 62 -7.32 11.75 12.70
CA THR A 62 -6.74 10.55 13.29
C THR A 62 -6.10 9.67 12.21
N PRO A 63 -4.77 9.47 12.22
CA PRO A 63 -4.14 8.52 11.32
C PRO A 63 -4.51 7.08 11.72
N VAL A 64 -4.75 6.24 10.72
CA VAL A 64 -5.01 4.80 10.89
C VAL A 64 -3.88 4.04 10.20
N PRO A 65 -2.90 3.50 10.94
CA PRO A 65 -1.78 2.79 10.33
C PRO A 65 -2.26 1.50 9.68
N SER A 66 -1.94 1.31 8.39
CA SER A 66 -2.12 0.04 7.70
C SER A 66 -0.78 -0.67 7.62
N LEU A 67 -0.69 -1.85 8.24
CA LEU A 67 0.48 -2.70 8.22
C LEU A 67 0.62 -3.43 6.87
N ASN A 68 1.74 -4.12 6.69
CA ASN A 68 2.00 -4.90 5.50
C ASN A 68 1.07 -6.12 5.44
N LEU A 69 0.02 -6.04 4.62
CA LEU A 69 -0.91 -7.13 4.38
C LEU A 69 -0.33 -8.13 3.37
N VAL A 70 -0.56 -9.42 3.65
CA VAL A 70 -0.15 -10.55 2.83
C VAL A 70 -1.33 -11.51 2.64
N TYR A 71 -1.27 -12.35 1.61
CA TYR A 71 -2.25 -13.40 1.40
C TYR A 71 -1.66 -14.77 1.77
N THR A 72 -2.46 -15.58 2.48
CA THR A 72 -2.20 -16.96 2.84
C THR A 72 -3.34 -17.84 2.31
N ASP A 73 -3.04 -19.09 1.98
CA ASP A 73 -4.10 -20.02 1.57
C ASP A 73 -4.99 -20.43 2.74
N GLU A 74 -4.41 -20.39 3.94
CA GLU A 74 -5.00 -20.87 5.17
C GLU A 74 -6.01 -19.87 5.77
N GLU A 75 -5.68 -18.56 5.76
CA GLU A 75 -6.47 -17.52 6.44
C GLU A 75 -6.83 -16.32 5.53
N GLY A 76 -6.42 -16.34 4.26
CA GLY A 76 -6.66 -15.23 3.34
C GLY A 76 -5.77 -14.04 3.65
N TYR A 77 -6.34 -12.83 3.77
CA TYR A 77 -5.55 -11.62 4.02
C TYR A 77 -5.30 -11.40 5.50
N VAL A 78 -4.02 -11.42 5.89
CA VAL A 78 -3.54 -11.17 7.25
C VAL A 78 -2.33 -10.23 7.22
N THR A 79 -1.88 -9.75 8.38
CA THR A 79 -0.62 -9.00 8.44
C THR A 79 0.58 -9.93 8.29
N ALA A 80 1.69 -9.42 7.76
CA ALA A 80 2.90 -10.21 7.56
C ALA A 80 3.48 -10.78 8.87
N ASP A 81 3.35 -10.03 9.97
CA ASP A 81 3.82 -10.47 11.29
C ASP A 81 2.95 -11.58 11.85
N GLU A 82 1.62 -11.47 11.73
CA GLU A 82 0.68 -12.52 12.12
C GLU A 82 0.89 -13.81 11.33
N ALA A 83 1.07 -13.71 10.01
CA ALA A 83 1.37 -14.88 9.18
C ALA A 83 2.67 -15.56 9.62
N LYS A 84 3.69 -14.78 10.02
CA LYS A 84 4.96 -15.32 10.52
C LYS A 84 4.78 -15.99 11.88
N GLU A 85 4.06 -15.38 12.81
CA GLU A 85 3.79 -15.92 14.16
C GLU A 85 3.04 -17.25 14.10
N LYS A 86 2.05 -17.34 13.20
CA LYS A 86 1.23 -18.54 12.98
C LYS A 86 1.85 -19.55 12.02
N GLY A 87 3.00 -19.24 11.39
CA GLY A 87 3.68 -20.12 10.44
C GLY A 87 2.89 -20.37 9.14
N LEU A 88 2.12 -19.39 8.68
CA LEU A 88 1.27 -19.50 7.50
C LEU A 88 2.05 -19.38 6.18
N SER A 89 1.54 -20.04 5.14
CA SER A 89 2.17 -20.08 3.82
C SER A 89 1.85 -18.83 3.01
N LEU A 90 2.83 -17.96 2.80
CA LEU A 90 2.64 -16.72 2.04
C LEU A 90 2.57 -16.98 0.52
N LYS A 91 1.51 -16.49 -0.13
CA LYS A 91 1.49 -16.31 -1.59
C LYS A 91 1.86 -14.88 -1.95
N LYS A 92 2.73 -14.73 -2.96
CA LYS A 92 3.20 -13.43 -3.44
C LYS A 92 3.16 -13.37 -4.95
N LEU A 93 2.64 -12.26 -5.46
CA LEU A 93 2.76 -11.88 -6.86
C LEU A 93 3.35 -10.48 -6.90
N SER A 94 4.56 -10.35 -7.44
CA SER A 94 5.22 -9.04 -7.51
C SER A 94 4.51 -8.16 -8.54
N GLY A 95 4.53 -6.83 -8.34
CA GLY A 95 3.96 -5.90 -9.31
C GLY A 95 4.59 -6.02 -10.71
N THR A 96 5.87 -6.40 -10.79
CA THR A 96 6.56 -6.66 -12.07
C THR A 96 5.97 -7.88 -12.77
N LYS A 97 5.82 -9.02 -12.08
CA LYS A 97 5.22 -10.22 -12.68
C LYS A 97 3.73 -9.99 -12.98
N PHE A 98 2.98 -9.32 -12.11
CA PHE A 98 1.60 -8.93 -12.37
C PHE A 98 1.47 -8.14 -13.68
N ARG A 99 2.29 -7.10 -13.90
CA ARG A 99 2.28 -6.33 -15.16
C ARG A 99 2.65 -7.16 -16.38
N GLN A 100 3.60 -8.10 -16.25
CA GLN A 100 3.95 -9.02 -17.34
C GLN A 100 2.75 -9.91 -17.70
N MET A 101 2.14 -10.55 -16.69
CA MET A 101 0.97 -11.41 -16.89
C MET A 101 -0.20 -10.66 -17.50
N LEU A 102 -0.45 -9.43 -17.03
CA LEU A 102 -1.52 -8.56 -17.52
C LEU A 102 -1.36 -8.25 -19.01
N ARG A 103 -0.14 -7.88 -19.45
CA ARG A 103 0.17 -7.61 -20.88
C ARG A 103 0.22 -8.87 -21.74
N GLY A 104 0.63 -9.99 -21.15
CA GLY A 104 0.72 -11.28 -21.84
C GLY A 104 -0.63 -12.00 -21.97
N GLY A 105 -1.69 -11.47 -21.37
CA GLY A 105 -3.00 -12.14 -21.31
C GLY A 105 -3.03 -13.37 -20.40
N GLU A 106 -1.98 -13.61 -19.61
CA GLU A 106 -1.90 -14.71 -18.62
C GLU A 106 -2.95 -14.51 -17.51
N ASP A 107 -3.52 -15.61 -17.03
CA ASP A 107 -4.51 -15.58 -15.94
C ASP A 107 -3.93 -15.00 -14.65
N ILE A 108 -4.57 -13.95 -14.13
CA ILE A 108 -4.24 -13.37 -12.83
C ILE A 108 -5.01 -14.14 -11.75
N PRO A 109 -4.34 -14.64 -10.70
CA PRO A 109 -5.02 -15.34 -9.62
C PRO A 109 -6.07 -14.45 -8.91
N GLU A 110 -7.25 -15.00 -8.64
CA GLU A 110 -8.36 -14.25 -8.02
C GLU A 110 -8.07 -13.82 -6.58
N TRP A 111 -7.18 -14.53 -5.88
CA TRP A 111 -6.70 -14.11 -4.57
C TRP A 111 -5.85 -12.83 -4.63
N PHE A 112 -5.36 -12.43 -5.81
CA PHE A 112 -4.57 -11.22 -5.98
C PHE A 112 -5.43 -10.03 -6.46
N ALA A 113 -6.29 -10.26 -7.45
CA ALA A 113 -7.18 -9.24 -7.98
C ALA A 113 -8.49 -9.85 -8.50
N PHE A 114 -9.60 -9.17 -8.28
CA PHE A 114 -10.90 -9.59 -8.81
C PHE A 114 -10.88 -9.61 -10.34
N LYS A 115 -11.52 -10.61 -10.94
CA LYS A 115 -11.67 -10.76 -12.41
C LYS A 115 -12.21 -9.49 -13.08
N SER A 116 -13.19 -8.83 -12.46
CA SER A 116 -13.76 -7.57 -12.97
C SER A 116 -12.72 -6.45 -13.05
N VAL A 117 -11.85 -6.33 -12.05
CA VAL A 117 -10.75 -5.35 -12.05
C VAL A 117 -9.72 -5.70 -13.13
N VAL A 118 -9.35 -6.98 -13.25
CA VAL A 118 -8.40 -7.45 -14.28
C VAL A 118 -8.94 -7.17 -15.69
N SER A 119 -10.23 -7.37 -15.94
CA SER A 119 -10.86 -7.04 -17.23
C SER A 119 -10.67 -5.58 -17.61
N VAL A 120 -11.04 -4.66 -16.70
CA VAL A 120 -10.91 -3.21 -16.92
C VAL A 120 -9.45 -2.81 -17.16
N LEU A 121 -8.51 -3.42 -16.42
CA LEU A 121 -7.08 -3.15 -16.61
C LEU A 121 -6.58 -3.63 -17.98
N ARG A 122 -7.06 -4.76 -18.50
CA ARG A 122 -6.68 -5.27 -19.83
C ARG A 122 -7.27 -4.44 -20.97
N GLU A 123 -8.44 -3.84 -20.77
CA GLU A 123 -9.07 -2.96 -21.77
C GLU A 123 -8.27 -1.67 -22.02
N ASN A 124 -7.36 -1.31 -21.12
CA ASN A 124 -6.63 -0.03 -21.12
C ASN A 124 -5.10 -0.21 -21.09
N ILE A 125 -4.58 -1.37 -21.51
CA ILE A 125 -3.14 -1.69 -21.49
C ILE A 125 -2.48 -1.67 -22.85
#